data_AF-A0A4Q6X9F9-F1
#
_entry.id   AF-A0A4Q6X9F9-F1
#
_cell.length_a   1.000
_cell.length_b   1.000
_cell.length_c   1.000
_cell.angle_alpha   90.00
_cell.angle_beta   90.00
_cell.angle_gamma   90.00
#
_symmetry.space_group_name_H-M   'P 1'
#
loop_
_entity.id
_entity.type
_entity.pdbx_description
1 polymer ?
#
loop_
_entity_poly.entity_id
_entity_poly.type
_entity_poly.pdbx_seq_one_letter_code
_entity_poly.pdbx_strand_id
1 'polypeptide(L)'
;MIKLISLVLLIISPASYAGYNVYITKKEFYLNEGKCITPVEWRSYLETDPFVIVDPHNSEQDFIVSVNEQVFPLWYSYDSCDLFTKNPSPEAINKMIEIAKMLNATVQGDELEIYITPDNVIRK
;
A
#
# COMPACT_ATOMS: atom_id res chain seq x y z
N MET A 1 41.02 7.64 -38.49
CA MET A 1 39.80 8.31 -37.99
C MET A 1 39.03 7.34 -37.12
N ILE A 2 38.79 7.75 -35.88
CA ILE A 2 37.70 7.37 -34.97
C ILE A 2 37.54 5.86 -34.64
N LYS A 3 38.13 5.46 -33.52
CA LYS A 3 37.50 4.53 -32.56
C LYS A 3 37.70 5.08 -31.15
N LEU A 4 37.11 6.25 -30.90
CA LEU A 4 37.04 6.87 -29.57
C LEU A 4 35.57 6.99 -29.16
N ILE A 5 34.85 5.87 -29.05
CA ILE A 5 33.49 5.87 -28.49
C ILE A 5 33.27 4.55 -27.76
N SER A 6 33.85 4.39 -26.57
CA SER A 6 33.41 3.37 -25.61
C SER A 6 33.29 3.92 -24.19
N LEU A 7 33.18 5.25 -24.04
CA LEU A 7 33.12 5.90 -22.73
C LEU A 7 31.94 6.87 -22.61
N VAL A 8 30.77 6.51 -23.12
CA VAL A 8 29.51 7.24 -22.86
C VAL A 8 28.35 6.25 -22.78
N LEU A 9 28.31 5.43 -21.74
CA LEU A 9 27.15 4.56 -21.47
C LEU A 9 26.90 4.33 -19.98
N LEU A 10 27.43 5.20 -19.12
CA LEU A 10 27.35 5.04 -17.65
C LEU A 10 26.69 6.21 -16.91
N ILE A 11 26.07 7.18 -17.60
CA ILE A 11 25.56 8.41 -16.95
C ILE A 11 24.07 8.65 -17.19
N ILE A 12 23.26 7.60 -17.37
CA ILE A 12 21.80 7.76 -17.32
C ILE A 12 21.14 6.49 -16.76
N SER A 13 21.62 6.00 -15.61
CA SER A 13 20.69 5.25 -14.76
C SER A 13 19.84 6.31 -14.05
N PRO A 14 18.54 6.47 -14.37
CA PRO A 14 17.69 7.29 -13.54
C PRO A 14 17.80 6.73 -12.12
N ALA A 15 18.10 7.59 -11.15
CA ALA A 15 18.06 7.20 -9.75
C ALA A 15 16.69 6.56 -9.51
N SER A 16 16.66 5.27 -9.23
CA SER A 16 15.43 4.58 -8.89
C SER A 16 15.02 5.09 -7.52
N TYR A 17 14.06 6.00 -7.47
CA TYR A 17 13.44 6.37 -6.21
C TYR A 17 12.65 5.14 -5.75
N ALA A 18 13.10 4.50 -4.67
CA ALA A 18 12.34 3.42 -4.06
C ALA A 18 10.98 3.99 -3.63
N GLY A 19 9.89 3.39 -4.12
CA GLY A 19 8.55 3.80 -3.73
C GLY A 19 8.32 3.51 -2.24
N TYR A 20 7.56 4.38 -1.59
CA TYR A 20 7.20 4.26 -0.17
C TYR A 20 5.87 3.52 -0.02
N ASN A 21 5.85 2.48 0.80
CA ASN A 21 4.65 1.69 1.05
C ASN A 21 3.93 2.18 2.31
N VAL A 22 2.61 2.06 2.27
CA VAL A 22 1.75 2.18 3.44
C VAL A 22 0.93 0.90 3.54
N TYR A 23 0.84 0.37 4.75
CA TYR A 23 0.21 -0.90 5.08
C TYR A 23 -1.03 -0.68 5.93
N ILE A 24 -2.00 -1.58 5.79
CA ILE A 24 -3.06 -1.81 6.78
C ILE A 24 -2.70 -3.14 7.46
N THR A 25 -2.47 -3.10 8.77
CA THR A 25 -1.99 -4.25 9.53
C THR A 25 -2.63 -4.36 10.92
N LYS A 26 -2.89 -5.59 11.36
CA LYS A 26 -3.33 -5.92 12.73
C LYS A 26 -2.18 -6.20 13.69
N LYS A 27 -0.96 -6.26 13.18
CA LYS A 27 0.26 -6.44 13.98
C LYS A 27 0.56 -5.14 14.74
N GLU A 28 1.43 -5.23 15.74
CA GLU A 28 1.96 -4.03 16.37
C GLU A 28 2.74 -3.18 15.36
N PHE A 29 3.57 -3.84 14.54
CA PHE A 29 4.23 -3.27 13.38
C PHE A 29 4.09 -4.21 12.18
N TYR A 30 3.99 -3.68 10.95
CA TYR A 30 3.77 -4.49 9.75
C TYR A 30 4.86 -5.58 9.54
N LEU A 31 6.08 -5.30 9.98
CA LEU A 31 7.25 -6.19 9.93
C LEU A 31 7.21 -7.31 10.96
N ASN A 32 6.38 -7.20 12.00
CA ASN A 32 6.33 -8.18 13.07
C ASN A 32 5.50 -9.39 12.67
N GLU A 33 5.74 -10.50 13.36
CA GLU A 33 4.75 -11.57 13.42
C GLU A 33 3.54 -11.13 14.26
N GLY A 34 2.35 -11.65 13.97
CA GLY A 34 1.18 -11.30 14.76
C GLY A 34 -0.16 -11.69 14.17
N LYS A 35 -1.20 -10.96 14.59
CA LYS A 35 -2.56 -11.16 14.10
C LYS A 35 -2.63 -10.84 12.61
N CYS A 36 -3.26 -11.73 11.86
CA CYS A 36 -3.53 -11.56 10.43
C CYS A 36 -4.84 -10.83 10.19
N ILE A 37 -4.90 -9.97 9.16
CA ILE A 37 -6.15 -9.74 8.43
C ILE A 37 -6.38 -11.03 7.65
N THR A 38 -7.45 -11.76 7.92
CA THR A 38 -7.66 -13.07 7.26
C THR A 38 -8.34 -12.90 5.91
N PRO A 39 -8.19 -13.84 4.95
CA PRO A 39 -8.90 -13.77 3.67
C PRO A 39 -10.43 -13.74 3.83
N VAL A 40 -10.97 -14.42 4.85
CA VAL A 40 -12.40 -14.44 5.14
C VAL A 40 -12.87 -13.06 5.62
N GLU A 41 -12.11 -12.45 6.52
CA GLU A 41 -12.39 -11.11 7.02
C GLU A 41 -12.28 -10.06 5.91
N TRP A 42 -11.24 -10.12 5.10
CA TRP A 42 -11.07 -9.22 3.96
C TRP A 42 -12.21 -9.35 2.96
N ARG A 43 -12.61 -10.58 2.62
CA ARG A 43 -13.77 -10.83 1.75
C ARG A 43 -15.07 -10.27 2.34
N SER A 44 -15.26 -10.42 3.64
CA SER A 44 -16.42 -9.86 4.34
C SER A 44 -16.42 -8.33 4.28
N TYR A 45 -15.25 -7.68 4.36
CA TYR A 45 -15.14 -6.23 4.16
C TYR A 45 -15.54 -5.80 2.75
N LEU A 46 -15.06 -6.50 1.71
CA LEU A 46 -15.37 -6.18 0.32
C LEU A 46 -16.88 -6.17 0.02
N GLU A 47 -17.66 -6.99 0.71
CA GLU A 47 -19.13 -6.99 0.59
C GLU A 47 -19.79 -5.72 1.14
N THR A 48 -19.09 -4.97 2.00
CA THR A 48 -19.59 -3.74 2.62
C THR A 48 -19.20 -2.46 1.90
N ASP A 49 -18.14 -2.50 1.08
CA ASP A 49 -17.56 -1.32 0.45
C ASP A 49 -17.48 -1.47 -1.08
N PRO A 50 -18.48 -0.98 -1.83
CA PRO A 50 -18.54 -1.13 -3.28
C PRO A 50 -17.47 -0.33 -4.03
N PHE A 51 -16.70 0.52 -3.33
CA PHE A 51 -15.62 1.30 -3.92
C PHE A 51 -14.25 0.60 -3.87
N VAL A 52 -14.18 -0.58 -3.26
CA VAL A 52 -13.01 -1.46 -3.31
C VAL A 52 -13.38 -2.70 -4.12
N ILE A 53 -12.88 -2.77 -5.33
CA ILE A 53 -13.19 -3.87 -6.26
C ILE A 53 -11.95 -4.67 -6.57
N VAL A 54 -12.12 -5.97 -6.89
CA VAL A 54 -11.04 -6.77 -7.46
C VAL A 54 -10.62 -6.15 -8.80
N ASP A 55 -9.32 -6.02 -9.04
CA ASP A 55 -8.78 -5.56 -10.31
C ASP A 55 -9.02 -6.62 -11.40
N PRO A 56 -9.86 -6.33 -12.41
CA PRO A 56 -10.19 -7.31 -13.45
C PRO A 56 -9.02 -7.61 -14.39
N HIS A 57 -7.93 -6.84 -14.34
CA HIS A 57 -6.76 -6.98 -15.21
C HIS A 57 -5.57 -7.66 -14.54
N ASN A 58 -5.64 -7.92 -13.23
CA ASN A 58 -4.57 -8.55 -12.47
C ASN A 58 -5.08 -9.77 -11.68
N SER A 59 -4.55 -10.05 -10.50
CA SER A 59 -4.91 -11.21 -9.68
C SER A 59 -6.10 -10.92 -8.75
N GLU A 60 -6.67 -11.97 -8.14
CA GLU A 60 -7.70 -11.83 -7.11
C GLU A 60 -7.20 -11.17 -5.80
N GLN A 61 -5.89 -10.93 -5.69
CA GLN A 61 -5.27 -10.22 -4.57
C GLN A 61 -5.02 -8.73 -4.87
N ASP A 62 -5.28 -8.32 -6.10
CA ASP A 62 -5.10 -6.95 -6.56
C ASP A 62 -6.46 -6.26 -6.58
N PHE A 63 -6.54 -5.09 -5.95
CA PHE A 63 -7.78 -4.33 -5.80
C PHE A 63 -7.61 -2.92 -6.34
N ILE A 64 -8.70 -2.38 -6.86
CA ILE A 64 -8.80 -0.97 -7.27
C ILE A 64 -9.71 -0.27 -6.26
N VAL A 65 -9.20 0.78 -5.65
CA VAL A 65 -9.94 1.61 -4.69
C VAL A 65 -10.27 2.94 -5.33
N SER A 66 -11.54 3.34 -5.26
CA SER A 66 -12.02 4.65 -5.74
C SER A 66 -12.48 5.54 -4.59
N VAL A 67 -11.92 6.73 -4.46
CA VAL A 67 -12.31 7.71 -3.41
C VAL A 67 -12.11 9.13 -3.92
N ASN A 68 -13.13 9.99 -3.83
CA ASN A 68 -13.05 11.42 -4.17
C ASN A 68 -12.29 11.71 -5.49
N GLU A 69 -12.71 11.07 -6.60
CA GLU A 69 -12.09 11.19 -7.94
C GLU A 69 -10.68 10.60 -8.08
N GLN A 70 -10.09 10.08 -7.01
CA GLN A 70 -8.84 9.35 -7.04
C GLN A 70 -9.09 7.84 -7.16
N VAL A 71 -8.20 7.18 -7.89
CA VAL A 71 -8.17 5.74 -8.04
C VAL A 71 -6.76 5.26 -7.73
N PHE A 72 -6.63 4.29 -6.84
CA PHE A 72 -5.33 3.74 -6.46
C PHE A 72 -5.40 2.22 -6.28
N PRO A 73 -4.29 1.51 -6.51
CA PRO A 73 -4.24 0.07 -6.28
C PRO A 73 -4.10 -0.23 -4.79
N LEU A 74 -4.71 -1.31 -4.33
CA LEU A 74 -4.51 -1.87 -2.99
C LEU A 74 -4.23 -3.36 -3.16
N TRP A 75 -3.20 -3.87 -2.49
CA TRP A 75 -2.75 -5.24 -2.64
C TRP A 75 -2.90 -6.00 -1.34
N TYR A 76 -3.36 -7.24 -1.42
CA TYR A 76 -3.39 -8.15 -0.27
C TYR A 76 -2.19 -9.11 -0.32
N SER A 77 -1.35 -9.09 0.71
CA SER A 77 -0.22 -10.01 0.86
C SER A 77 -0.65 -11.26 1.65
N TYR A 78 -0.63 -12.44 1.02
CA TYR A 78 -0.91 -13.70 1.73
C TYR A 78 0.17 -14.05 2.75
N ASP A 79 1.43 -13.76 2.45
CA ASP A 79 2.56 -14.12 3.30
C ASP A 79 2.55 -13.29 4.59
N SER A 80 2.26 -11.99 4.48
CA SER A 80 2.27 -11.08 5.62
C SER A 80 0.88 -10.86 6.23
N CYS A 81 -0.19 -11.28 5.57
CA CYS A 81 -1.58 -11.01 5.96
C CYS A 81 -1.91 -9.51 6.11
N ASP A 82 -1.27 -8.65 5.32
CA ASP A 82 -1.46 -7.20 5.33
C ASP A 82 -2.01 -6.71 3.99
N LEU A 83 -2.70 -5.57 4.00
CA LEU A 83 -3.00 -4.83 2.77
C LEU A 83 -1.97 -3.72 2.61
N PHE A 84 -1.61 -3.35 1.39
CA PHE A 84 -0.68 -2.24 1.18
C PHE A 84 -0.87 -1.54 -0.16
N THR A 85 -0.38 -0.31 -0.25
CA THR A 85 -0.27 0.47 -1.48
C THR A 85 1.03 1.27 -1.51
N LYS A 86 1.36 1.85 -2.67
CA LYS A 86 2.60 2.61 -2.89
C LYS A 86 2.30 4.08 -3.15
N ASN A 87 3.01 4.94 -2.43
CA ASN A 87 2.94 6.40 -2.51
C ASN A 87 1.50 6.93 -2.48
N PRO A 88 0.66 6.53 -1.51
CA PRO A 88 -0.72 6.98 -1.47
C PRO A 88 -0.80 8.50 -1.25
N SER A 89 -1.82 9.12 -1.83
CA SER A 89 -2.25 10.48 -1.52
C SER A 89 -2.83 10.58 -0.11
N PRO A 90 -3.01 11.79 0.44
CA PRO A 90 -3.74 11.99 1.69
C PRO A 90 -5.15 11.39 1.68
N GLU A 91 -5.89 11.49 0.57
CA GLU A 91 -7.24 10.93 0.44
C GLU A 91 -7.20 9.40 0.43
N ALA A 92 -6.20 8.79 -0.22
CA ALA A 92 -5.98 7.34 -0.19
C ALA A 92 -5.62 6.87 1.23
N ILE A 93 -4.75 7.59 1.94
CA ILE A 93 -4.44 7.29 3.36
C ILE A 93 -5.72 7.38 4.21
N ASN A 94 -6.57 8.39 4.01
CA ASN A 94 -7.83 8.48 4.74
C ASN A 94 -8.75 7.28 4.46
N LYS A 95 -8.84 6.85 3.19
CA LYS A 95 -9.58 5.64 2.83
C LYS A 95 -8.99 4.38 3.46
N MET A 96 -7.67 4.26 3.53
CA MET A 96 -7.00 3.17 4.23
C MET A 96 -7.31 3.18 5.73
N ILE A 97 -7.40 4.36 6.36
CA ILE A 97 -7.79 4.49 7.78
C ILE A 97 -9.23 4.02 8.00
N GLU A 98 -10.15 4.32 7.07
CA GLU A 98 -11.53 3.83 7.11
C GLU A 98 -11.60 2.30 7.03
N ILE A 99 -10.88 1.71 6.06
CA ILE A 99 -10.74 0.25 5.92
C ILE A 99 -10.17 -0.35 7.22
N ALA A 100 -9.09 0.23 7.74
CA ALA A 100 -8.42 -0.25 8.95
C ALA A 100 -9.35 -0.26 10.17
N LYS A 101 -10.20 0.77 10.33
CA LYS A 101 -11.20 0.81 11.42
C LYS A 101 -12.18 -0.36 11.35
N MET A 102 -12.69 -0.65 10.14
CA MET A 102 -13.63 -1.77 9.93
C MET A 102 -12.98 -3.14 10.20
N LEU A 103 -11.69 -3.25 9.91
CA LEU A 103 -10.91 -4.45 10.15
C LEU A 103 -10.30 -4.52 11.55
N ASN A 104 -10.52 -3.53 12.43
CA ASN A 104 -9.81 -3.42 13.72
C ASN A 104 -8.28 -3.55 13.58
N ALA A 105 -7.74 -2.80 12.62
CA ALA A 105 -6.33 -2.75 12.22
C ALA A 105 -5.78 -1.31 12.35
N THR A 106 -4.52 -1.13 11.98
CA THR A 106 -3.83 0.17 11.95
C THR A 106 -3.27 0.46 10.57
N VAL A 107 -3.04 1.74 10.25
CA VAL A 107 -2.35 2.16 9.03
C VAL A 107 -0.93 2.57 9.36
N GLN A 108 0.06 1.97 8.71
CA GLN A 108 1.47 2.16 9.01
C GLN A 108 2.29 2.45 7.76
N GLY A 109 3.27 3.34 7.85
CA GLY A 109 4.24 3.58 6.79
C GLY A 109 5.49 2.70 6.90
N ASP A 110 6.29 2.67 5.84
CA ASP A 110 7.59 1.97 5.81
C ASP A 110 8.56 2.45 6.92
N GLU A 111 8.46 3.71 7.38
CA GLU A 111 9.31 4.24 8.45
C GLU A 111 8.66 4.07 9.84
N LEU A 112 7.74 3.10 9.98
CA LEU A 112 7.04 2.76 11.23
C LEU A 112 6.15 3.88 11.78
N GLU A 113 5.81 4.87 10.97
CA GLU A 113 4.80 5.86 11.33
C GLU A 113 3.41 5.23 11.36
N ILE A 114 2.64 5.55 12.41
CA ILE A 114 1.25 5.12 12.56
C ILE A 114 0.35 6.30 12.21
N TYR A 115 -0.43 6.17 11.14
CA TYR A 115 -1.34 7.21 10.68
C TYR A 115 -2.61 7.25 11.53
N ILE A 116 -2.86 8.41 12.15
CA ILE A 116 -4.14 8.72 12.84
C ILE A 116 -5.07 9.47 11.89
N THR A 117 -4.50 10.41 11.15
CA THR A 117 -5.08 11.10 9.99
C THR A 117 -3.97 11.24 8.95
N PRO A 118 -4.26 11.66 7.70
CA PRO A 118 -3.21 11.85 6.70
C PRO A 118 -2.09 12.80 7.15
N ASP A 119 -2.44 13.88 7.85
CA ASP A 119 -1.47 14.88 8.32
C ASP A 119 -0.97 14.67 9.76
N ASN A 120 -1.41 13.60 10.44
CA ASN A 120 -1.06 13.33 11.84
C ASN A 120 -0.62 11.89 12.02
N VAL A 121 0.67 11.74 12.32
CA VAL A 121 1.32 10.44 12.52
C VAL A 121 1.98 10.36 13.89
N ILE A 122 1.92 9.17 14.49
CA ILE A 122 2.76 8.83 15.64
C ILE A 122 4.02 8.16 15.09
N ARG A 123 5.19 8.71 15.42
CA ARG A 123 6.49 8.08 15.10
C ARG A 123 6.95 7.27 16.30
N LYS A 124 7.38 6.04 16.07
CA LYS A 124 7.87 5.13 17.11
C LYS A 124 9.33 4.75 16.86
#